data_AF-A0A1H7YAS8-F1
#
_entry.id   AF-A0A1H7YAS8-F1
#
_cell.length_a   1.000
_cell.length_b   1.000
_cell.length_c   1.000
_cell.angle_alpha   90.00
_cell.angle_beta   90.00
_cell.angle_gamma   90.00
#
_symmetry.space_group_name_H-M   'P 1'
#
loop_
_entity.id
_entity.type
_entity.pdbx_description
1 polymer ?
#
loop_
_entity_poly.entity_id
_entity_poly.type
_entity_poly.pdbx_seq_one_letter_code
_entity_poly.pdbx_strand_id
1 'polypeptide(L)' 'MGGLSIWHWIIVLAIVLLVFGTKRLTSGAKDLGSAVKEFKKGMRDEDKPVARLSDEARGAEEAAAKERERERSGDAR' A
#
# COMPACT_ATOMS: atom_id res chain seq x y z
N MET A 1 -4.68 -6.18 -41.00
CA MET A 1 -5.06 -4.97 -40.25
C MET A 1 -4.27 -4.91 -38.94
N GLY A 2 -2.94 -4.82 -39.02
CA GLY A 2 -2.02 -4.79 -37.88
C GLY A 2 -1.97 -3.41 -37.27
N GLY A 3 -3.10 -3.03 -36.65
CA GLY A 3 -3.30 -1.72 -36.06
C GLY A 3 -2.24 -1.44 -35.00
N LEU A 4 -1.44 -0.42 -35.26
CA LEU A 4 -0.64 0.30 -34.28
C LEU A 4 0.38 -0.58 -33.54
N SER A 5 1.51 -0.80 -34.22
CA SER A 5 2.75 -1.36 -33.66
C SER A 5 3.01 -0.81 -32.25
N ILE A 6 3.39 -1.69 -31.31
CA ILE A 6 3.77 -1.35 -29.92
C ILE A 6 4.74 -0.16 -29.88
N TRP A 7 5.58 -0.03 -30.90
CA TRP A 7 6.49 1.10 -31.10
C TRP A 7 5.79 2.47 -31.18
N HIS A 8 4.62 2.56 -31.80
CA HIS A 8 3.84 3.79 -31.87
C HIS A 8 3.38 4.23 -30.48
N TRP A 9 2.90 3.28 -29.66
CA TRP A 9 2.46 3.57 -28.29
C TRP A 9 3.60 4.07 -27.39
N ILE A 10 4.82 3.55 -27.55
CA ILE A 10 6.00 4.07 -26.83
C ILE A 10 6.31 5.51 -27.22
N ILE A 11 6.25 5.82 -28.52
CA ILE A 11 6.51 7.18 -29.03
C ILE A 11 5.44 8.16 -28.53
N VAL A 12 4.17 7.76 -28.55
CA VAL A 12 3.07 8.59 -28.02
C VAL A 12 3.24 8.84 -26.52
N LEU A 13 3.58 7.80 -25.74
CA LEU A 13 3.85 7.94 -24.30
C LEU A 13 4.99 8.93 -24.03
N ALA A 14 6.07 8.86 -24.81
CA ALA A 14 7.20 9.76 -24.69
C ALA A 14 6.81 11.22 -24.95
N ILE A 15 5.99 11.49 -25.97
CA ILE A 15 5.50 12.84 -26.26
C ILE A 15 4.58 13.35 -25.14
N VAL A 16 3.65 12.52 -24.65
CA VAL A 16 2.78 12.89 -23.52
C VAL A 16 3.61 13.24 -22.29
N LEU A 17 4.64 12.45 -21.97
CA LEU A 17 5.57 12.74 -20.88
C LEU A 17 6.34 14.06 -21.08
N LEU A 18 6.73 14.38 -22.32
CA LEU A 18 7.44 15.62 -22.63
C LEU A 18 6.55 16.86 -22.48
N VAL A 19 5.29 16.77 -22.94
CA VAL A 19 4.32 17.88 -22.89
C VAL A 19 3.83 18.14 -21.48
N PHE A 20 3.49 17.07 -20.73
CA PHE A 20 3.04 17.20 -19.35
C PHE A 20 4.20 17.43 -18.37
N GLY A 21 5.41 16.99 -18.74
CA GLY A 21 6.58 16.96 -17.87
C GLY A 21 6.50 15.87 -16.80
N THR A 22 7.65 15.34 -16.39
CA THR A 22 7.75 14.28 -15.37
C THR A 22 7.17 14.70 -14.01
N LYS A 23 7.30 15.99 -13.66
CA LYS A 23 6.86 16.53 -12.36
C LYS A 23 5.35 16.52 -12.16
N ARG A 24 4.56 16.75 -13.21
CA ARG A 24 3.08 16.70 -13.16
C ARG A 24 2.59 15.27 -13.17
N LEU A 25 3.22 14.40 -13.97
CA LEU A 25 2.85 12.99 -14.02
C LEU A 25 3.14 12.29 -12.69
N THR A 26 4.29 12.52 -12.05
CA THR A 26 4.62 11.89 -10.76
C THR A 26 3.68 12.34 -9.62
N SER A 27 3.30 13.62 -9.56
CA SER A 27 2.42 14.10 -8.48
C SER A 27 1.04 13.44 -8.58
N GLY A 28 0.38 13.50 -9.75
CA GLY A 28 -0.93 12.88 -9.93
C GLY A 28 -0.89 11.36 -9.96
N ALA A 29 0.16 10.76 -10.53
CA ALA A 29 0.33 9.30 -10.54
C ALA A 29 0.66 8.74 -9.16
N LYS A 30 1.21 9.51 -8.22
CA LYS A 30 1.42 9.06 -6.84
C LYS A 30 0.09 8.93 -6.10
N ASP A 31 -0.82 9.87 -6.29
CA ASP A 31 -2.14 9.87 -5.65
C ASP A 31 -3.02 8.76 -6.26
N LEU A 32 -3.08 8.69 -7.58
CA LEU A 32 -3.76 7.61 -8.32
C LEU A 32 -3.12 6.24 -8.07
N GLY A 33 -1.78 6.19 -8.02
CA GLY A 33 -1.02 4.98 -7.79
C GLY A 33 -1.20 4.41 -6.39
N SER A 34 -1.35 5.27 -5.38
CA SER A 34 -1.68 4.86 -4.01
C SER A 34 -3.06 4.21 -3.96
N ALA A 35 -4.08 4.87 -4.54
CA ALA A 35 -5.43 4.31 -4.62
C ALA A 35 -5.49 2.96 -5.35
N VAL A 36 -4.79 2.82 -6.48
CA VAL A 36 -4.71 1.55 -7.23
C VAL A 36 -3.91 0.49 -6.45
N LYS A 37 -2.88 0.89 -5.70
CA LYS A 37 -2.09 -0.02 -4.85
C LYS A 37 -2.93 -0.57 -3.70
N GLU A 38 -3.74 0.26 -3.06
CA GLU A 38 -4.68 -0.17 -2.01
C GLU A 38 -5.80 -1.04 -2.58
N PHE A 39 -6.35 -0.72 -3.75
CA PHE A 39 -7.31 -1.57 -4.45
C PHE A 39 -6.72 -2.95 -4.76
N LYS A 40 -5.50 -3.00 -5.33
CA LYS A 40 -4.80 -4.26 -5.62
C LYS A 40 -4.41 -5.01 -4.35
N LYS A 41 -4.09 -4.30 -3.27
CA LYS A 41 -3.77 -4.92 -1.98
C LYS A 41 -5.02 -5.54 -1.36
N GLY A 42 -6.16 -4.85 -1.36
CA GLY A 42 -7.45 -5.37 -0.90
C GLY A 42 -7.86 -6.61 -1.70
N MET A 43 -7.80 -6.54 -3.03
CA MET A 43 -8.13 -7.68 -3.90
C MET A 43 -7.20 -8.89 -3.74
N ARG A 44 -5.97 -8.69 -3.23
CA ARG A 44 -5.02 -9.78 -2.91
C ARG A 44 -5.12 -10.24 -1.45
N ASP A 45 -5.64 -9.42 -0.56
CA ASP A 45 -5.88 -9.75 0.85
C ASP A 45 -7.17 -10.57 1.02
N GLU A 46 -8.11 -10.55 0.07
CA GLU A 46 -9.27 -11.46 0.04
C GLU A 46 -8.86 -12.95 -0.01
N ASP A 47 -7.66 -13.25 -0.52
CA ASP A 47 -7.06 -14.60 -0.49
C ASP A 47 -6.24 -14.88 0.79
N LYS A 48 -5.99 -13.88 1.65
CA LYS A 48 -5.14 -13.96 2.86
C LYS A 48 -5.70 -13.23 4.11
N PRO A 49 -7.01 -13.10 4.33
CA PRO A 49 -7.55 -12.15 5.32
C PRO A 49 -7.26 -12.54 6.78
N VAL A 50 -6.82 -13.79 7.03
CA VAL A 50 -6.61 -14.30 8.39
C VAL A 50 -5.34 -13.76 9.05
N ALA A 51 -4.33 -13.32 8.27
CA ALA A 51 -3.03 -12.97 8.84
C ALA A 51 -2.99 -11.58 9.51
N ARG A 52 -3.66 -10.56 8.94
CA ARG A 52 -3.57 -9.18 9.47
C ARG A 52 -4.40 -8.94 10.73
N LEU A 53 -5.58 -9.57 10.81
CA LEU A 53 -6.42 -9.50 12.01
C LEU A 53 -5.75 -10.19 13.20
N SER A 54 -4.98 -11.26 12.96
CA SER A 54 -4.19 -11.93 14.00
C SER A 54 -2.99 -11.11 14.49
N ASP A 55 -2.33 -10.33 13.62
CA ASP A 55 -1.21 -9.48 14.04
C ASP A 55 -1.68 -8.30 14.92
N GLU A 56 -2.80 -7.67 14.56
CA GLU A 56 -3.36 -6.55 15.32
C GLU A 56 -3.99 -7.00 16.65
N ALA A 57 -4.68 -8.16 16.66
CA ALA A 57 -5.18 -8.77 17.89
C ALA A 57 -4.04 -9.23 18.82
N ARG A 58 -2.96 -9.80 18.28
CA ARG A 58 -1.78 -10.17 19.08
C ARG A 58 -1.07 -8.96 19.66
N GLY A 59 -0.90 -7.89 18.89
CA GLY A 59 -0.29 -6.66 19.39
C GLY A 59 -1.08 -6.02 20.53
N ALA A 60 -2.42 -6.08 20.47
CA ALA A 60 -3.30 -5.59 21.55
C ALA A 60 -3.23 -6.48 22.81
N GLU A 61 -3.16 -7.80 22.65
CA GLU A 61 -3.06 -8.75 23.76
C GLU A 61 -1.69 -8.67 24.45
N GLU A 62 -0.62 -8.49 23.67
CA GLU A 62 0.76 -8.36 24.16
C GLU A 62 0.98 -7.02 24.89
N ALA A 63 0.36 -5.93 24.40
CA ALA A 63 0.35 -4.64 25.10
C ALA A 63 -0.43 -4.70 26.42
N ALA A 64 -1.59 -5.37 26.44
CA ALA A 64 -2.38 -5.56 27.65
C ALA A 64 -1.70 -6.48 28.68
N ALA A 65 -0.96 -7.50 28.23
CA ALA A 65 -0.17 -8.37 29.10
C ALA A 65 1.02 -7.61 29.73
N LYS A 66 1.71 -6.77 28.94
CA LYS A 66 2.81 -5.93 29.42
C LYS A 66 2.36 -4.91 30.46
N GLU A 67 1.18 -4.30 30.27
CA GLU A 67 0.60 -3.34 31.23
C GLU A 67 0.35 -4.02 32.59
N ARG A 68 -0.29 -5.19 32.55
CA ARG A 68 -0.63 -5.97 33.77
C ARG A 68 0.60 -6.49 34.51
N GLU A 69 1.64 -6.90 33.79
CA GLU A 69 2.91 -7.28 34.42
C GLU A 69 3.62 -6.07 35.06
N ARG A 70 3.54 -4.89 34.42
CA ARG A 70 4.15 -3.66 34.94
C ARG A 70 3.45 -3.18 36.20
N GLU A 71 2.12 -3.23 36.24
CA GLU A 71 1.31 -2.94 37.43
C GLU A 71 1.58 -3.93 38.57
N ARG A 72 1.69 -5.23 38.25
CA ARG A 72 1.99 -6.27 39.26
C ARG A 72 3.42 -6.20 39.81
N SER A 73 4.36 -5.66 39.04
CA SER A 73 5.76 -5.47 39.45
C SER A 73 6.02 -4.19 40.26
N GLY A 74 5.10 -3.22 40.19
CA GLY A 74 5.22 -1.93 40.88
C GLY A 74 4.75 -1.94 42.34
N ASP A 75 3.86 -2.86 42.71
CA ASP A 75 3.22 -2.92 44.04
C ASP A 75 4.11 -3.60 45.12
N ALA A 76 5.18 -4.28 44.71
CA ALA A 76 6.09 -5.01 45.61
C ALA A 76 7.31 -4.21 46.09
N ARG A 77 7.29 -2.88 46.03
CA ARG A 77 8.38 -1.99 46.48
C ARG A 77 7.95 -1.00 47.55
#